data_AF-A0A965W790-F1
#
_entry.id   AF-A0A965W790-F1
#
_cell.length_a   1.000
_cell.length_b   1.000
_cell.length_c   1.000
_cell.angle_alpha   90.00
_cell.angle_beta   90.00
_cell.angle_gamma   90.00
#
_symmetry.space_group_name_H-M   'P 1'
#
loop_
_entity.id
_entity.type
_entity.pdbx_description
1 polymer ?
#
loop_
_entity_poly.entity_id
_entity_poly.type
_entity_poly.pdbx_seq_one_letter_code
_entity_poly.pdbx_strand_id
1 'polypeptide(L)'
;MRLWSRSIIRRWWRVRLCRRPITMASSTPLSTNAARRWSARGILLAAVVACVASPVLADPAPVTTPSPASVALSSNGAIAPAPPLIRRDDSGWELDADLDLQLNPTLEQALQRGLPLYFTLRLTVSKPRWYWLDAELVDAHREYRLSYHALTRQYRVSGGGLGLGYATLGEALRSIGSVRGWVVADPARLKPEQRYRARLELRLDRGRLPKPFQINLFGGDWSTDTDHEWEFGA
;
A
#
# COMPACT_ATOMS: atom_id res chain seq x y z
N MET A 1 48.67 32.43 37.13
CA MET A 1 50.00 32.20 36.53
C MET A 1 49.81 31.49 35.19
N ARG A 2 50.34 32.10 34.12
CA ARG A 2 50.78 31.55 32.82
C ARG A 2 49.69 30.96 31.88
N LEU A 3 49.26 31.65 30.81
CA LEU A 3 49.90 31.90 29.50
C LEU A 3 50.14 30.66 28.63
N TRP A 4 49.54 30.66 27.42
CA TRP A 4 49.95 30.12 26.10
C TRP A 4 48.77 29.43 25.36
N SER A 5 48.56 29.51 24.04
CA SER A 5 49.21 30.26 22.97
C SER A 5 48.33 30.19 21.71
N ARG A 6 48.39 31.24 20.89
CA ARG A 6 47.79 31.34 19.56
C ARG A 6 48.67 30.63 18.51
N SER A 7 48.02 30.22 17.42
CA SER A 7 48.55 30.12 16.04
C SER A 7 49.50 28.97 15.68
N ILE A 8 49.22 28.30 14.54
CA ILE A 8 50.08 28.16 13.34
C ILE A 8 49.59 26.98 12.46
N ILE A 9 48.95 27.26 11.31
CA ILE A 9 49.47 27.11 9.91
C ILE A 9 49.24 25.68 9.35
N ARG A 10 48.22 25.50 8.50
CA ARG A 10 48.28 25.59 7.02
C ARG A 10 49.30 24.63 6.39
N ARG A 11 48.85 23.55 5.76
CA ARG A 11 49.66 22.89 4.73
C ARG A 11 48.83 22.21 3.62
N TRP A 12 48.71 22.94 2.49
CA TRP A 12 48.60 22.45 1.09
C TRP A 12 47.18 21.97 0.72
N TRP A 13 46.49 22.54 -0.27
CA TRP A 13 46.82 22.47 -1.70
C TRP A 13 46.49 23.78 -2.43
N ARG A 14 47.44 24.21 -3.28
CA ARG A 14 47.28 25.32 -4.23
C ARG A 14 47.79 24.84 -5.59
N VAL A 15 46.90 24.55 -6.53
CA VAL A 15 47.19 24.65 -7.96
C VAL A 15 46.02 25.35 -8.66
N ARG A 16 46.22 26.66 -8.83
CA ARG A 16 45.79 27.50 -9.96
C ARG A 16 46.47 26.95 -11.22
N LEU A 17 45.99 26.95 -12.45
CA LEU A 17 45.14 27.83 -13.28
C LEU A 17 44.69 26.94 -14.47
N CYS A 18 43.51 27.15 -15.05
CA CYS A 18 43.47 27.89 -16.32
C CYS A 18 42.16 28.66 -16.45
N ARG A 19 42.32 29.99 -16.54
CA ARG A 19 41.35 30.90 -17.15
C ARG A 19 41.12 30.49 -18.61
N ARG A 20 39.88 30.56 -19.09
CA ARG A 20 39.47 31.61 -20.05
C ARG A 20 37.94 31.67 -20.23
N PRO A 21 37.36 32.88 -20.21
CA PRO A 21 36.00 33.14 -20.68
C PRO A 21 35.99 33.41 -22.20
N ILE A 22 34.79 33.65 -22.75
CA ILE A 22 34.47 34.44 -23.97
C ILE A 22 33.91 33.65 -25.18
N THR A 23 32.60 33.89 -25.38
CA THR A 23 31.89 34.24 -26.63
C THR A 23 31.20 33.19 -27.51
N MET A 24 29.91 33.50 -27.69
CA MET A 24 28.92 33.23 -28.75
C MET A 24 29.36 32.58 -30.06
N ALA A 25 28.48 31.73 -30.57
CA ALA A 25 28.01 31.67 -31.96
C ALA A 25 26.79 30.72 -31.95
N SER A 26 25.57 31.21 -32.19
CA SER A 26 24.87 31.11 -33.49
C SER A 26 24.90 29.68 -34.04
N SER A 27 23.80 29.01 -34.36
CA SER A 27 22.64 29.48 -35.11
C SER A 27 21.69 28.28 -35.22
N THR A 28 20.39 28.53 -35.15
CA THR A 28 19.35 27.64 -35.67
C THR A 28 19.69 27.27 -37.12
N PRO A 29 19.35 26.04 -37.55
CA PRO A 29 18.45 26.02 -38.69
C PRO A 29 17.21 25.17 -38.43
N LEU A 30 16.10 25.82 -38.73
CA LEU A 30 14.83 25.26 -39.14
C LEU A 30 15.06 24.03 -40.05
N SER A 31 14.60 22.86 -39.62
CA SER A 31 14.35 21.74 -40.53
C SER A 31 12.86 21.61 -40.69
N THR A 32 12.39 22.28 -41.72
CA THR A 32 11.12 22.07 -42.39
C THR A 32 11.12 20.67 -43.02
N ASN A 33 10.19 19.81 -42.60
CA ASN A 33 9.70 18.72 -43.45
C ASN A 33 8.22 18.54 -43.11
N ALA A 34 7.32 19.29 -43.73
CA ALA A 34 6.78 19.12 -45.07
C ALA A 34 5.84 17.92 -45.21
N ALA A 35 4.68 18.24 -45.78
CA ALA A 35 3.72 17.37 -46.47
C ALA A 35 3.01 16.32 -45.60
N ARG A 36 1.75 16.59 -45.21
CA ARG A 36 0.55 16.28 -46.03
C ARG A 36 0.51 14.81 -46.46
N ARG A 37 -0.55 14.12 -46.04
CA ARG A 37 -1.53 13.50 -46.94
C ARG A 37 -2.77 13.08 -46.16
N TRP A 38 -3.82 13.87 -46.34
CA TRP A 38 -5.19 13.46 -46.09
C TRP A 38 -5.57 12.39 -47.12
N SER A 39 -6.25 11.34 -46.69
CA SER A 39 -7.11 10.56 -47.57
C SER A 39 -8.39 10.21 -46.83
N ALA A 40 -9.41 11.01 -47.13
CA ALA A 40 -10.80 10.63 -46.98
C ALA A 40 -11.12 9.42 -47.85
N ARG A 41 -11.92 8.48 -47.32
CA ARG A 41 -12.79 7.48 -48.00
C ARG A 41 -13.11 6.39 -46.97
N GLY A 42 -14.34 6.00 -46.68
CA GLY A 42 -15.61 6.33 -47.30
C GLY A 42 -16.75 6.15 -46.30
N ILE A 43 -17.78 6.94 -46.54
CA ILE A 43 -19.10 6.86 -45.93
C ILE A 43 -19.91 5.92 -46.84
N LEU A 44 -20.49 4.86 -46.27
CA LEU A 44 -21.61 4.10 -46.84
C LEU A 44 -22.62 3.93 -45.70
N LEU A 45 -23.71 4.70 -45.70
CA LEU A 45 -24.99 4.47 -46.39
C LEU A 45 -25.98 3.67 -45.53
N ALA A 46 -27.00 4.41 -45.08
CA ALA A 46 -28.41 4.04 -44.97
C ALA A 46 -28.82 2.76 -44.21
N ALA A 47 -29.48 2.97 -43.07
CA ALA A 47 -30.55 2.09 -42.63
C ALA A 47 -31.72 2.98 -42.13
N VAL A 48 -32.62 3.31 -43.06
CA VAL A 48 -33.90 3.97 -42.77
C VAL A 48 -34.92 2.89 -42.42
N VAL A 49 -35.42 2.98 -41.19
CA VAL A 49 -36.81 2.83 -40.73
C VAL A 49 -37.72 1.90 -41.54
N ALA A 50 -38.18 0.82 -40.88
CA ALA A 50 -39.54 0.33 -41.05
C ALA A 50 -40.02 -0.31 -39.73
N CYS A 51 -40.67 0.51 -38.91
CA CYS A 51 -41.58 0.04 -37.87
C CYS A 51 -42.72 -0.75 -38.53
N VAL A 52 -42.89 -2.00 -38.13
CA VAL A 52 -44.17 -2.69 -38.31
C VAL A 52 -44.63 -3.16 -36.93
N ALA A 53 -45.68 -2.50 -36.46
CA ALA A 53 -46.46 -2.89 -35.30
C ALA A 53 -47.11 -4.25 -35.55
N SER A 54 -47.13 -5.10 -34.53
CA SER A 54 -48.32 -5.91 -34.22
C SER A 54 -48.31 -6.37 -32.76
N PRO A 55 -49.49 -6.35 -32.10
CA PRO A 55 -49.68 -6.73 -30.71
C PRO A 55 -49.96 -8.24 -30.60
N VAL A 56 -49.49 -8.88 -29.53
CA VAL A 56 -50.01 -10.20 -29.12
C VAL A 56 -50.36 -10.15 -27.64
N LEU A 57 -51.67 -10.26 -27.41
CA LEU A 57 -52.36 -10.58 -26.18
C LEU A 57 -52.24 -12.10 -25.92
N ALA A 58 -52.37 -12.51 -24.64
CA ALA A 58 -52.43 -13.90 -24.11
C ALA A 58 -51.06 -14.56 -23.90
N ASP A 59 -50.68 -14.99 -22.69
CA ASP A 59 -51.40 -15.90 -21.77
C ASP A 59 -50.95 -15.70 -20.30
N PRO A 60 -51.83 -15.76 -19.27
CA PRO A 60 -51.42 -15.96 -17.89
C PRO A 60 -51.28 -17.47 -17.58
N ALA A 61 -50.05 -17.98 -17.64
CA ALA A 61 -49.73 -19.33 -17.19
C ALA A 61 -49.86 -19.48 -15.65
N PRO A 62 -50.27 -20.67 -15.15
CA PRO A 62 -50.64 -20.88 -13.76
C PRO A 62 -49.48 -20.74 -12.77
N VAL A 63 -49.77 -20.06 -11.67
CA VAL A 63 -48.93 -19.97 -10.46
C VAL A 63 -48.58 -21.37 -9.95
N THR A 64 -47.34 -21.80 -10.22
CA THR A 64 -46.71 -22.87 -9.44
C THR A 64 -45.81 -22.21 -8.41
N THR A 65 -46.24 -22.26 -7.16
CA THR A 65 -45.47 -21.88 -5.97
C THR A 65 -44.31 -22.85 -5.78
N PRO A 66 -43.03 -22.44 -5.87
CA PRO A 66 -41.96 -23.19 -5.22
C PRO A 66 -41.97 -22.83 -3.73
N SER A 67 -42.33 -23.81 -2.91
CA SER A 67 -42.03 -23.84 -1.47
C SER A 67 -40.56 -23.44 -1.24
N PRO A 68 -40.25 -22.46 -0.36
CA PRO A 68 -38.87 -22.24 0.03
C PRO A 68 -38.46 -23.35 1.00
N ALA A 69 -37.87 -24.41 0.43
CA ALA A 69 -37.03 -25.33 1.17
C ALA A 69 -35.94 -24.53 1.91
N SER A 70 -35.78 -24.86 3.18
CA SER A 70 -34.81 -24.29 4.11
C SER A 70 -33.45 -24.05 3.45
N VAL A 71 -33.03 -22.79 3.40
CA VAL A 71 -31.66 -22.41 3.11
C VAL A 71 -30.74 -22.99 4.18
N ALA A 72 -30.08 -24.10 3.86
CA ALA A 72 -28.95 -24.58 4.63
C ALA A 72 -27.80 -23.58 4.45
N LEU A 73 -27.58 -22.73 5.46
CA LEU A 73 -26.38 -21.90 5.57
C LEU A 73 -25.18 -22.83 5.82
N SER A 74 -24.50 -23.24 4.74
CA SER A 74 -23.13 -23.75 4.86
C SER A 74 -22.22 -22.61 5.30
N SER A 75 -22.07 -22.44 6.61
CA SER A 75 -21.18 -21.46 7.24
C SER A 75 -19.76 -22.02 7.36
N ASN A 76 -19.14 -22.32 6.21
CA ASN A 76 -17.68 -22.40 6.11
C ASN A 76 -17.21 -21.44 5.02
N GLY A 77 -17.69 -20.19 5.10
CA GLY A 77 -17.17 -19.09 4.31
C GLY A 77 -15.87 -18.63 4.94
N ALA A 78 -14.74 -19.13 4.46
CA ALA A 78 -13.49 -18.38 4.56
C ALA A 78 -13.74 -17.07 3.80
N ILE A 79 -14.09 -16.00 4.54
CA ILE A 79 -14.25 -14.66 4.00
C ILE A 79 -12.87 -14.29 3.48
N ALA A 80 -12.70 -14.31 2.16
CA ALA A 80 -11.47 -13.86 1.54
C ALA A 80 -11.20 -12.42 2.03
N PRO A 81 -9.96 -12.08 2.41
CA PRO A 81 -9.63 -10.74 2.86
C PRO A 81 -10.10 -9.74 1.79
N ALA A 82 -10.85 -8.73 2.23
CA ALA A 82 -11.35 -7.70 1.32
C ALA A 82 -10.15 -7.00 0.65
N PRO A 83 -10.25 -6.66 -0.65
CA PRO A 83 -9.15 -5.95 -1.31
C PRO A 83 -8.90 -4.63 -0.59
N PRO A 84 -7.62 -4.25 -0.41
CA PRO A 84 -7.29 -2.98 0.22
C PRO A 84 -7.88 -1.82 -0.59
N LEU A 85 -8.60 -0.93 0.09
CA LEU A 85 -9.26 0.22 -0.50
C LEU A 85 -8.65 1.48 0.10
N ILE A 86 -8.30 2.43 -0.77
CA ILE A 86 -7.97 3.78 -0.37
C ILE A 86 -9.18 4.65 -0.69
N ARG A 87 -9.73 5.29 0.34
CA ARG A 87 -10.85 6.22 0.22
C ARG A 87 -10.39 7.63 0.52
N ARG A 88 -10.95 8.59 -0.22
CA ARG A 88 -10.77 10.00 0.07
C ARG A 88 -11.84 10.45 1.06
N ASP A 89 -11.40 11.04 2.16
CA ASP A 89 -12.23 11.70 3.16
C ASP A 89 -11.88 13.21 3.23
N ASP A 90 -12.69 14.00 3.93
CA ASP A 90 -12.42 15.44 4.15
C ASP A 90 -11.14 15.67 4.98
N SER A 91 -10.81 14.73 5.86
CA SER A 91 -9.64 14.78 6.74
C SER A 91 -8.35 14.27 6.11
N GLY A 92 -8.44 13.55 4.98
CA GLY A 92 -7.29 12.90 4.37
C GLY A 92 -7.64 11.68 3.53
N TRP A 93 -6.60 11.00 3.06
CA TRP A 93 -6.72 9.69 2.45
C TRP A 93 -6.72 8.63 3.53
N GLU A 94 -7.78 7.84 3.59
CA GLU A 94 -7.95 6.73 4.51
C GLU A 94 -7.63 5.40 3.80
N LEU A 95 -6.90 4.53 4.49
CA LEU A 95 -6.68 3.15 4.09
C LEU A 95 -7.55 2.21 4.91
N ASP A 96 -8.31 1.37 4.19
CA ASP A 96 -8.98 0.19 4.72
C ASP A 96 -8.36 -1.06 4.09
N ALA A 97 -7.81 -1.94 4.90
CA ALA A 97 -7.21 -3.19 4.44
C ALA A 97 -7.46 -4.32 5.43
N ASP A 98 -7.58 -5.53 4.92
CA ASP A 98 -7.67 -6.74 5.72
C ASP A 98 -6.55 -7.69 5.30
N LEU A 99 -5.66 -7.99 6.23
CA LEU A 99 -4.48 -8.84 6.02
C LEU A 99 -4.64 -10.11 6.85
N ASP A 100 -4.53 -11.28 6.23
CA ASP A 100 -4.43 -12.54 6.97
C ASP A 100 -3.00 -12.73 7.46
N LEU A 101 -2.84 -12.93 8.77
CA LEU A 101 -1.53 -13.06 9.42
C LEU A 101 -1.47 -14.38 10.18
N GLN A 102 -0.46 -15.17 9.83
CA GLN A 102 -0.20 -16.44 10.48
C GLN A 102 1.18 -16.38 11.13
N LEU A 103 1.24 -16.70 12.42
CA LEU A 103 2.49 -16.79 13.17
C LEU A 103 3.01 -18.22 13.11
N ASN A 104 4.34 -18.34 13.03
CA ASN A 104 5.01 -19.62 13.21
C ASN A 104 4.88 -20.07 14.69
N PRO A 105 4.67 -21.37 14.99
CA PRO A 105 4.56 -21.88 16.36
C PRO A 105 5.72 -21.48 17.29
N THR A 106 6.92 -21.27 16.74
CA THR A 106 8.08 -20.79 17.51
C THR A 106 7.86 -19.37 18.06
N LEU A 107 7.25 -18.48 17.27
CA LEU A 107 6.92 -17.11 17.70
C LEU A 107 5.78 -17.10 18.71
N GLU A 108 4.83 -18.02 18.58
CA GLU A 108 3.76 -18.19 19.57
C GLU A 108 4.31 -18.57 20.94
N GLN A 109 5.24 -19.54 20.99
CA GLN A 109 5.92 -19.92 22.23
C GLN A 109 6.76 -18.77 22.80
N ALA A 110 7.44 -18.01 21.95
CA ALA A 110 8.21 -16.83 22.37
C ALA A 110 7.29 -15.77 23.00
N LEU A 111 6.15 -15.49 22.38
CA LEU A 111 5.15 -14.57 22.87
C LEU A 111 4.60 -15.03 24.23
N GLN A 112 4.27 -16.31 24.38
CA GLN A 112 3.79 -16.90 25.65
C GLN A 112 4.83 -16.81 26.77
N ARG A 113 6.12 -16.82 26.44
CA ARG A 113 7.22 -16.56 27.40
C ARG A 113 7.34 -15.08 27.81
N GLY A 114 6.46 -14.22 27.31
CA GLY A 114 6.39 -12.80 27.64
C GLY A 114 7.22 -11.90 26.71
N LEU A 115 7.67 -12.40 25.56
CA LEU A 115 8.44 -11.59 24.61
C LEU A 115 7.49 -10.75 23.75
N PRO A 116 7.60 -9.42 23.78
CA PRO A 116 6.79 -8.58 22.90
C PRO A 116 7.26 -8.69 21.45
N LEU A 117 6.31 -8.86 20.54
CA LEU A 117 6.52 -8.82 19.10
C LEU A 117 6.14 -7.44 18.56
N TYR A 118 6.94 -6.90 17.65
CA TYR A 118 6.72 -5.60 17.02
C TYR A 118 6.43 -5.82 15.55
N PHE A 119 5.27 -5.38 15.09
CA PHE A 119 4.91 -5.40 13.69
C PHE A 119 4.94 -3.99 13.13
N THR A 120 5.45 -3.82 11.93
CA THR A 120 5.49 -2.56 11.21
C THR A 120 4.67 -2.71 9.95
N LEU A 121 3.56 -1.98 9.90
CA LEU A 121 2.75 -1.80 8.71
C LEU A 121 3.29 -0.60 7.94
N ARG A 122 3.63 -0.79 6.68
CA ARG A 122 4.13 0.27 5.79
C ARG A 122 3.24 0.38 4.57
N LEU A 123 2.78 1.60 4.28
CA LEU A 123 2.12 1.94 3.03
C LEU A 123 3.02 2.90 2.25
N THR A 124 3.38 2.47 1.04
CA THR A 124 4.08 3.31 0.07
C THR A 124 3.14 3.57 -1.10
N VAL A 125 2.95 4.84 -1.45
CA VAL A 125 2.21 5.25 -2.66
C VAL A 125 3.19 5.86 -3.66
N SER A 126 3.34 5.20 -4.80
CA SER A 126 4.18 5.65 -5.89
C SER A 126 3.35 6.03 -7.12
N LYS A 127 3.86 6.96 -7.92
CA LYS A 127 3.28 7.28 -9.22
C LYS A 127 4.08 6.56 -10.33
N PRO A 128 3.45 5.61 -11.06
CA PRO A 128 4.12 4.93 -12.16
C PRO A 128 4.47 5.95 -13.25
N ARG A 129 5.75 6.03 -13.61
CA ARG A 129 6.26 6.97 -14.62
C ARG A 129 7.02 6.23 -15.72
N TRP A 130 6.73 6.54 -16.99
CA TRP A 130 7.16 5.71 -18.13
C TRP A 130 8.65 5.79 -18.51
N TYR A 131 9.39 6.82 -18.09
CA TYR A 131 10.75 7.11 -18.57
C TYR A 131 11.76 7.48 -17.49
N TRP A 132 11.39 7.33 -16.22
CA TRP A 132 12.27 7.55 -15.07
C TRP A 132 11.74 6.78 -13.86
N LEU A 133 12.59 6.63 -12.84
CA LEU A 133 12.27 5.95 -11.58
C LEU A 133 10.99 6.52 -10.95
N ASP A 134 10.17 5.65 -10.38
CA ASP A 134 8.90 6.03 -9.76
C ASP A 134 9.12 7.05 -8.63
N ALA A 135 8.22 8.04 -8.58
CA ALA A 135 8.25 9.01 -7.49
C ALA A 135 7.36 8.50 -6.34
N GLU A 136 7.98 8.19 -5.21
CA GLU A 136 7.27 7.93 -3.95
C GLU A 136 6.69 9.26 -3.43
N LEU A 137 5.37 9.31 -3.33
CA LEU A 137 4.62 10.51 -2.94
C LEU A 137 4.28 10.49 -1.44
N VAL A 138 4.00 9.30 -0.93
CA VAL A 138 3.56 9.06 0.45
C VAL A 138 4.28 7.82 0.95
N ASP A 139 4.94 7.96 2.09
CA ASP A 139 5.47 6.87 2.91
C ASP A 139 4.83 7.01 4.29
N ALA A 140 3.97 6.08 4.65
CA ALA A 140 3.30 6.04 5.94
C ALA A 140 3.63 4.72 6.63
N HIS A 141 3.97 4.77 7.92
CA HIS A 141 4.24 3.58 8.71
C HIS A 141 3.49 3.62 10.04
N ARG A 142 3.06 2.45 10.50
CA ARG A 142 2.40 2.25 11.79
C ARG A 142 2.99 1.04 12.50
N GLU A 143 3.45 1.25 13.73
CA GLU A 143 3.94 0.17 14.58
C GLU A 143 2.81 -0.41 15.44
N TYR A 144 2.77 -1.73 15.54
CA TYR A 144 1.93 -2.49 16.45
C TYR A 144 2.80 -3.31 17.39
N ARG A 145 2.44 -3.35 18.67
CA ARG A 145 3.10 -4.18 19.68
C ARG A 145 2.13 -5.25 20.17
N LEU A 146 2.50 -6.51 20.00
CA LEU A 146 1.80 -7.66 20.55
C LEU A 146 2.57 -8.18 21.76
N SER A 147 1.89 -8.36 22.90
CA SER A 147 2.49 -8.88 24.13
C SER A 147 1.52 -9.82 24.84
N TYR A 148 2.05 -10.74 25.65
CA TYR A 148 1.24 -11.66 26.44
C TYR A 148 1.43 -11.37 27.94
N HIS A 149 0.32 -11.23 28.65
CA HIS A 149 0.31 -11.12 30.11
C HIS A 149 -0.01 -12.49 30.73
N ALA A 150 0.99 -13.14 31.34
CA ALA A 150 0.83 -14.46 31.93
C ALA A 150 -0.15 -14.51 33.12
N LEU A 151 -0.23 -13.43 33.91
CA LEU A 151 -1.12 -13.36 35.08
C LEU A 151 -2.59 -13.29 34.68
N THR A 152 -2.93 -12.46 33.70
CA THR A 152 -4.30 -12.30 33.20
C THR A 152 -4.63 -13.25 32.04
N ARG A 153 -3.62 -13.97 31.52
CA ARG A 153 -3.69 -14.85 30.36
C ARG A 153 -4.26 -14.18 29.11
N GLN A 154 -3.96 -12.89 28.94
CA GLN A 154 -4.48 -12.08 27.85
C GLN A 154 -3.37 -11.67 26.88
N TYR A 155 -3.70 -11.67 25.60
CA TYR A 155 -2.90 -11.04 24.55
C TYR A 155 -3.24 -9.55 24.51
N ARG A 156 -2.24 -8.69 24.47
CA ARG A 156 -2.42 -7.24 24.40
C ARG A 156 -1.77 -6.72 23.13
N VAL A 157 -2.58 -6.10 22.27
CA VAL A 157 -2.15 -5.38 21.08
C VAL A 157 -2.15 -3.89 21.41
N SER A 158 -1.05 -3.21 21.18
CA SER A 158 -0.96 -1.75 21.32
C SER A 158 -0.57 -1.13 19.98
N GLY A 159 -1.36 -0.19 19.49
CA GLY A 159 -1.14 0.51 18.23
C GLY A 159 -1.71 1.92 18.29
N GLY A 160 -0.97 2.91 17.77
CA GLY A 160 -1.45 4.29 17.69
C GLY A 160 -1.81 4.95 19.04
N GLY A 161 -1.19 4.53 20.14
CA GLY A 161 -1.43 5.07 21.49
C GLY A 161 -2.54 4.37 22.28
N LEU A 162 -3.29 3.44 21.67
CA LEU A 162 -4.32 2.65 22.34
C LEU A 162 -3.88 1.19 22.45
N GLY A 163 -4.30 0.52 23.52
CA GLY A 163 -4.00 -0.88 23.78
C GLY A 163 -5.25 -1.70 24.05
N LEU A 164 -5.51 -2.72 23.24
CA LEU A 164 -6.64 -3.62 23.34
C LEU A 164 -6.18 -5.00 23.81
N GLY A 165 -7.01 -5.65 24.64
CA GLY A 165 -6.78 -6.99 25.16
C GLY A 165 -7.67 -8.02 24.47
N TYR A 166 -7.12 -9.20 24.19
CA TYR A 166 -7.76 -10.33 23.51
C TYR A 166 -7.53 -11.63 24.30
N ALA A 167 -8.48 -12.56 24.21
CA ALA A 167 -8.39 -13.86 24.88
C ALA A 167 -7.59 -14.87 24.06
N THR A 168 -7.69 -14.79 22.73
CA THR A 168 -7.01 -15.71 21.81
C THR A 168 -5.96 -15.01 20.96
N LEU A 169 -4.94 -15.76 20.54
CA LEU A 169 -3.90 -15.23 19.64
C LEU A 169 -4.50 -14.87 18.27
N GLY A 170 -5.37 -15.71 17.72
CA GLY A 170 -6.00 -15.48 16.43
C GLY A 170 -6.81 -14.18 16.37
N GLU A 171 -7.54 -13.83 17.43
CA GLU A 171 -8.26 -12.54 17.52
C GLU A 171 -7.30 -11.36 17.55
N ALA A 172 -6.20 -11.48 18.31
CA ALA A 172 -5.18 -10.43 18.38
C ALA A 172 -4.53 -10.20 17.01
N LEU A 173 -4.21 -11.27 16.28
CA LEU A 173 -3.63 -11.20 14.94
C LEU A 173 -4.59 -10.61 13.91
N ARG A 174 -5.86 -11.03 13.93
CA ARG A 174 -6.90 -10.42 13.08
C ARG A 174 -7.03 -8.92 13.35
N SER A 175 -6.92 -8.48 14.60
CA SER A 175 -6.96 -7.04 14.90
C SER A 175 -5.73 -6.28 14.42
N ILE A 176 -4.57 -6.91 14.29
CA ILE A 176 -3.37 -6.28 13.71
C ILE A 176 -3.49 -6.22 12.18
N GLY A 177 -4.02 -7.29 11.57
CA GLY A 177 -4.24 -7.39 10.13
C GLY A 177 -5.41 -6.57 9.62
N SER A 178 -6.42 -6.27 10.45
CA SER A 178 -7.55 -5.42 10.08
C SER A 178 -7.23 -3.95 10.39
N VAL A 179 -6.94 -3.21 9.32
CA VAL A 179 -6.58 -1.79 9.37
C VAL A 179 -7.77 -1.01 8.83
N ARG A 180 -8.39 -0.18 9.68
CA ARG A 180 -9.57 0.61 9.32
C ARG A 180 -9.35 2.09 9.60
N GLY A 181 -9.78 2.93 8.66
CA GLY A 181 -9.74 4.40 8.80
C GLY A 181 -8.34 4.95 9.12
N TRP A 182 -7.28 4.34 8.59
CA TRP A 182 -5.94 4.86 8.83
C TRP A 182 -5.66 6.01 7.86
N VAL A 183 -5.56 7.23 8.40
CA VAL A 183 -5.19 8.42 7.61
C VAL A 183 -3.71 8.35 7.21
N VAL A 184 -3.44 8.25 5.91
CA VAL A 184 -2.10 8.03 5.35
C VAL A 184 -1.49 9.28 4.71
N ALA A 185 -2.32 10.18 4.18
CA ALA A 185 -1.85 11.41 3.55
C ALA A 185 -2.88 12.54 3.62
N ASP A 186 -2.37 13.77 3.60
CA ASP A 186 -3.18 14.98 3.40
C ASP A 186 -3.82 14.99 2.00
N PRO A 187 -5.04 15.50 1.82
CA PRO A 187 -5.72 15.50 0.51
C PRO A 187 -4.92 16.22 -0.58
N ALA A 188 -4.06 17.20 -0.25
CA ALA A 188 -3.27 17.94 -1.23
C ALA A 188 -2.08 17.16 -1.81
N ARG A 189 -1.67 16.05 -1.17
CA ARG A 189 -0.49 15.25 -1.59
C ARG A 189 -0.77 14.41 -2.85
N LEU A 190 -2.00 13.95 -3.02
CA LEU A 190 -2.44 13.15 -4.16
C LEU A 190 -3.31 14.02 -5.07
N LYS A 191 -2.84 14.25 -6.30
CA LYS A 191 -3.61 14.97 -7.31
C LYS A 191 -4.75 14.08 -7.83
N PRO A 192 -5.98 14.60 -7.95
CA PRO A 192 -7.08 13.89 -8.58
C PRO A 192 -6.77 13.59 -10.06
N GLU A 193 -7.45 12.59 -10.64
CA GLU A 193 -7.33 12.17 -12.05
C GLU A 193 -5.98 11.52 -12.43
N GLN A 194 -5.20 11.08 -11.44
CA GLN A 194 -3.97 10.35 -11.68
C GLN A 194 -4.08 8.92 -11.16
N ARG A 195 -3.42 7.99 -11.86
CA ARG A 195 -3.24 6.62 -11.40
C ARG A 195 -2.04 6.56 -10.47
N TYR A 196 -2.25 5.95 -9.31
CA TYR A 196 -1.24 5.68 -8.32
C TYR A 196 -1.13 4.18 -8.09
N ARG A 197 0.05 3.77 -7.62
CA ARG A 197 0.34 2.41 -7.20
C ARG A 197 0.57 2.44 -5.70
N ALA A 198 -0.24 1.69 -4.96
CA ALA A 198 -0.07 1.50 -3.54
C ALA A 198 0.60 0.15 -3.30
N ARG A 199 1.52 0.13 -2.35
CA ARG A 199 2.14 -1.07 -1.81
C ARG A 199 1.96 -1.06 -0.30
N LEU A 200 1.25 -2.07 0.21
CA LEU A 200 1.06 -2.29 1.63
C LEU A 200 1.88 -3.52 2.04
N GLU A 201 2.79 -3.29 2.97
CA GLU A 201 3.70 -4.32 3.49
C GLU A 201 3.53 -4.39 5.00
N LEU A 202 3.22 -5.56 5.53
CA LEU A 202 3.22 -5.80 6.97
C LEU A 202 4.37 -6.73 7.32
N ARG A 203 5.28 -6.27 8.19
CA ARG A 203 6.48 -7.01 8.58
C ARG A 203 6.60 -7.16 10.09
N LEU A 204 7.25 -8.24 10.52
CA LEU A 204 7.70 -8.40 11.90
C LEU A 204 9.13 -7.83 12.07
N ASP A 205 9.32 -6.90 13.01
CA ASP A 205 10.63 -6.34 13.37
C ASP A 205 11.41 -7.29 14.29
N ARG A 206 12.42 -7.92 13.68
CA ARG A 206 13.36 -8.86 14.30
C ARG A 206 14.39 -8.20 15.18
N GLY A 207 14.76 -6.97 14.85
CA GLY A 207 15.89 -6.27 15.46
C GLY A 207 15.65 -6.01 16.95
N ARG A 208 14.37 -5.95 17.33
CA ARG A 208 13.91 -5.78 18.71
C ARG A 208 13.81 -7.09 19.50
N LEU A 209 14.00 -8.25 18.86
CA LEU A 209 14.04 -9.52 19.58
C LEU A 209 15.38 -9.67 20.32
N PRO A 210 15.38 -10.20 21.56
CA PRO A 210 16.62 -10.52 22.26
C PRO A 210 17.53 -11.42 21.43
N LYS A 211 18.84 -11.17 21.46
CA LYS A 211 19.87 -11.97 20.77
C LYS A 211 19.73 -13.50 20.92
N PRO A 212 19.37 -14.09 22.08
CA PRO A 212 19.19 -15.54 22.18
C PRO A 212 18.01 -16.09 21.35
N PHE A 213 17.04 -15.26 20.96
CA PHE A 213 16.01 -15.69 20.01
C PHE A 213 16.47 -15.57 18.57
N GLN A 214 17.37 -14.63 18.26
CA GLN A 214 17.93 -14.45 16.92
C GLN A 214 18.66 -15.69 16.39
N ILE A 215 19.31 -16.46 17.28
CA ILE A 215 19.98 -17.72 16.91
C ILE A 215 19.02 -18.85 16.54
N ASN A 216 17.77 -18.81 16.99
CA ASN A 216 16.75 -19.78 16.61
C ASN A 216 16.09 -19.43 15.26
N LEU A 217 16.50 -18.33 14.61
CA LEU A 217 15.91 -17.80 13.36
C LEU A 217 16.67 -18.21 12.10
N PHE A 218 17.78 -18.96 12.22
CA PHE A 218 18.64 -19.36 11.10
C PHE A 218 18.13 -20.54 10.28
N GLY A 219 17.01 -21.20 10.66
CA GLY A 219 16.55 -22.44 10.02
C GLY A 219 15.08 -22.49 9.60
N GLY A 220 14.29 -21.44 9.83
CA GLY A 220 12.87 -21.41 9.48
C GLY A 220 12.52 -20.28 8.53
N ASP A 221 11.53 -20.50 7.68
CA ASP A 221 10.73 -19.43 7.07
C ASP A 221 9.83 -18.86 8.20
N TRP A 222 10.01 -17.58 8.52
CA TRP A 222 9.30 -16.90 9.61
C TRP A 222 8.86 -15.49 9.22
N SER A 223 8.99 -15.15 7.94
CA SER A 223 8.44 -13.93 7.38
C SER A 223 6.93 -14.09 7.26
N THR A 224 6.20 -13.65 8.29
CA THR A 224 4.84 -13.15 8.11
C THR A 224 4.97 -11.77 7.44
N ASP A 225 5.46 -11.79 6.20
CA ASP A 225 5.60 -10.63 5.34
C ASP A 225 4.42 -10.69 4.38
N THR A 226 3.40 -9.91 4.69
CA THR A 226 2.22 -9.81 3.83
C THR A 226 2.40 -8.57 2.97
N ASP A 227 2.71 -8.80 1.70
CA ASP A 227 2.91 -7.77 0.69
C ASP A 227 1.73 -7.75 -0.28
N HIS A 228 1.08 -6.60 -0.40
CA HIS A 228 0.02 -6.37 -1.38
C HIS A 228 0.32 -5.12 -2.18
N GLU A 229 0.38 -5.27 -3.50
CA GLU A 229 0.48 -4.18 -4.45
C GLU A 229 -0.83 -4.07 -5.22
N TRP A 230 -1.38 -2.86 -5.32
CA TRP A 230 -2.53 -2.58 -6.16
C TRP A 230 -2.44 -1.19 -6.77
N GLU A 231 -3.15 -0.99 -7.87
CA GLU A 231 -3.26 0.31 -8.52
C GLU A 231 -4.63 0.93 -8.19
N PHE A 232 -4.66 2.23 -7.91
CA PHE A 232 -5.89 2.95 -7.64
C PHE A 232 -5.89 4.32 -8.35
N GLY A 233 -7.10 4.81 -8.66
CA GLY A 233 -7.32 6.16 -9.19
C GLY A 233 -7.80 7.09 -8.08
N ALA A 234 -7.35 8.35 -8.12
CA ALA A 234 -7.77 9.41 -7.21
C ALA A 234 -8.90 10.28 -7.76
#